data_AF-A0A8R1IPY4-F1
#
_entry.id   AF-A0A8R1IPY4-F1
#
_cell.length_a   1.000
_cell.length_b   1.000
_cell.length_c   1.000
_cell.angle_alpha   90.00
_cell.angle_beta   90.00
_cell.angle_gamma   90.00
#
_symmetry.space_group_name_H-M   'P 1'
#
loop_
_entity.id
_entity.type
_entity.pdbx_description
1 polymer ?
#
loop_
_entity_poly.entity_id
_entity_poly.type
_entity_poly.pdbx_seq_one_letter_code
_entity_poly.pdbx_strand_id
1 'polypeptide(L)'
;MHAQKSINSERCLASRIDPTRNYTLSPSLSYFNVFQVSFTIKELREQFKIKEWDSKLEISDEDQKLLTESIPKLERKKKRLTEVLVKNIGVSVGPKQCHFLFHRVPQKIEADHDGKVRSVILKNTESGKTEVLPCGLLIYSLGYETLVLDGVPQNDKQMIDMRDHVRVETNLACPAQVYATGWCAHGPRGVIVDTQQQSIFVANQIAEDFANNRKSSARGVAALLEERKVPFISWDAWKQIDQQEREKGAKSGKIREKFTTFESFLVK
;
A
#
# COMPACT_ATOMS: atom_id res chain seq x y z
N MET A 1 -36.15 -13.90 -5.80
CA MET A 1 -34.98 -13.52 -6.62
C MET A 1 -34.26 -12.39 -5.91
N HIS A 2 -33.49 -12.71 -4.87
CA HIS A 2 -32.93 -11.70 -3.94
C HIS A 2 -31.48 -11.38 -4.27
N ALA A 3 -31.23 -10.07 -4.36
CA ALA A 3 -29.98 -9.43 -4.73
C ALA A 3 -28.83 -9.79 -3.79
N GLN A 4 -27.72 -10.22 -4.41
CA GLN A 4 -26.43 -10.42 -3.79
C GLN A 4 -25.76 -9.04 -3.63
N LYS A 5 -25.83 -8.46 -2.43
CA LYS A 5 -25.13 -7.21 -2.12
C LYS A 5 -23.62 -7.48 -2.05
N SER A 6 -22.91 -6.99 -3.06
CA SER A 6 -21.48 -6.69 -3.00
C SER A 6 -21.21 -5.82 -1.78
N ILE A 7 -20.27 -6.23 -0.92
CA ILE A 7 -19.87 -5.45 0.26
C ILE A 7 -18.92 -4.36 -0.24
N ASN A 8 -19.46 -3.14 -0.31
CA ASN A 8 -18.69 -1.91 -0.41
C ASN A 8 -17.85 -1.69 0.85
N SER A 9 -16.60 -1.29 0.64
CA SER A 9 -15.77 -0.41 1.46
C SER A 9 -16.34 0.02 2.84
N GLU A 10 -16.12 -0.80 3.87
CA GLU A 10 -16.17 -0.33 5.25
C GLU A 10 -14.80 -0.49 5.91
N ARG A 11 -14.11 0.66 5.97
CA ARG A 11 -13.21 1.14 7.03
C ARG A 11 -12.37 0.08 7.73
N CYS A 12 -11.09 0.02 7.34
CA CYS A 12 -10.02 -0.62 8.09
C CYS A 12 -9.73 0.15 9.40
N LEU A 13 -10.58 -0.05 10.41
CA LEU A 13 -10.36 0.32 11.80
C LEU A 13 -10.78 -0.87 12.65
N ALA A 14 -9.90 -1.86 12.81
CA ALA A 14 -10.06 -3.00 13.74
C ALA A 14 -11.52 -3.46 13.96
N SER A 15 -12.29 -3.61 12.87
CA SER A 15 -13.71 -3.89 12.95
C SER A 15 -13.87 -5.38 13.18
N ARG A 16 -14.65 -5.76 14.20
CA ARG A 16 -14.98 -7.16 14.48
C ARG A 16 -15.57 -7.80 13.22
N ILE A 17 -15.08 -8.97 12.87
CA ILE A 17 -15.63 -9.80 11.79
C ILE A 17 -16.99 -10.28 12.29
N ASP A 18 -18.07 -10.02 11.56
CA ASP A 18 -19.39 -10.52 11.93
C ASP A 18 -19.39 -12.07 11.83
N PRO A 19 -19.53 -12.81 12.95
CA PRO A 19 -19.43 -14.26 12.93
C PRO A 19 -20.57 -14.94 12.15
N THR A 20 -21.63 -14.19 11.82
CA THR A 20 -22.77 -14.70 11.03
C THR A 20 -22.60 -14.50 9.52
N ARG A 21 -21.57 -13.76 9.08
CA ARG A 21 -21.27 -13.50 7.67
C ARG A 21 -20.09 -14.33 7.17
N ASN A 22 -20.26 -14.94 5.99
CA ASN A 22 -19.15 -15.54 5.26
C ASN A 22 -18.40 -14.45 4.49
N TYR A 23 -17.15 -14.19 4.87
CA TYR A 23 -16.26 -13.29 4.14
C TYR A 23 -15.50 -14.10 3.09
N THR A 24 -16.01 -14.08 1.86
CA THR A 24 -15.34 -14.68 0.70
C THR A 24 -14.46 -13.62 0.04
N LEU A 25 -13.18 -13.91 -0.14
CA LEU A 25 -12.28 -12.99 -0.83
C LEU A 25 -12.48 -13.11 -2.36
N SER A 26 -12.40 -11.97 -3.05
CA SER A 26 -12.62 -11.90 -4.49
C SER A 26 -11.70 -12.88 -5.27
N PRO A 27 -12.19 -13.53 -6.34
CA PRO A 27 -11.40 -14.39 -7.22
C PRO A 27 -10.25 -13.68 -7.96
N SER A 28 -10.16 -12.34 -7.88
CA SER A 28 -9.11 -11.54 -8.53
C SER A 28 -7.72 -11.71 -7.92
N LEU A 29 -7.59 -12.49 -6.84
CA LEU A 29 -6.33 -13.02 -6.36
C LEU A 29 -5.86 -14.13 -7.33
N SER A 30 -5.26 -13.68 -8.43
CA SER A 30 -4.69 -14.53 -9.46
C SER A 30 -3.62 -15.46 -8.89
N TYR A 31 -3.39 -16.58 -9.58
CA TYR A 31 -2.30 -17.52 -9.33
C TYR A 31 -1.00 -16.74 -9.08
N PHE A 32 -0.51 -16.79 -7.84
CA PHE A 32 0.70 -16.09 -7.43
C PHE A 32 1.81 -17.12 -7.25
N ASN A 33 2.69 -17.19 -8.25
CA ASN A 33 3.86 -18.03 -8.19
C ASN A 33 5.07 -17.25 -7.67
N VAL A 34 6.16 -17.97 -7.38
CA VAL A 34 7.38 -17.40 -6.82
C VAL A 34 8.07 -16.37 -7.73
N PHE A 35 7.74 -16.31 -9.03
CA PHE A 35 8.28 -15.31 -9.97
C PHE A 35 7.56 -13.96 -9.93
N GLN A 36 6.37 -13.90 -9.35
CA GLN A 36 5.51 -12.71 -9.36
C GLN A 36 5.66 -11.84 -8.12
N VAL A 37 6.64 -12.14 -7.26
CA VAL A 37 6.91 -11.41 -6.03
C VAL A 37 7.15 -9.92 -6.28
N SER A 38 6.59 -9.07 -5.42
CA SER A 38 6.66 -7.61 -5.52
C SER A 38 7.69 -6.97 -4.57
N PHE A 39 8.24 -7.72 -3.62
CA PHE A 39 9.28 -7.23 -2.71
C PHE A 39 10.63 -7.05 -3.43
N THR A 40 11.46 -6.13 -2.93
CA THR A 40 12.81 -5.92 -3.48
C THR A 40 13.86 -6.72 -2.72
N ILE A 41 15.03 -6.87 -3.34
CA ILE A 41 16.13 -7.69 -2.80
C ILE A 41 16.65 -7.20 -1.45
N LYS A 42 16.58 -5.90 -1.17
CA LYS A 42 17.09 -5.34 0.07
C LYS A 42 16.26 -5.85 1.26
N GLU A 43 14.95 -5.65 1.19
CA GLU A 43 14.02 -6.05 2.26
C GLU A 43 14.01 -7.57 2.43
N LEU A 44 14.07 -8.33 1.33
CA LEU A 44 14.16 -9.79 1.39
C LEU A 44 15.44 -10.26 2.12
N ARG A 45 16.59 -9.64 1.85
CA ARG A 45 17.85 -9.97 2.53
C ARG A 45 17.81 -9.62 4.01
N GLU A 46 17.13 -8.54 4.37
CA GLU A 46 16.94 -8.16 5.77
C GLU A 46 16.05 -9.18 6.49
N GLN A 47 14.95 -9.61 5.86
CA GLN A 47 14.06 -10.65 6.41
C GLN A 47 14.81 -11.95 6.74
N PHE A 48 15.63 -12.45 5.82
CA PHE A 48 16.44 -13.66 6.04
C PHE A 48 17.56 -13.52 7.08
N LYS A 49 17.81 -12.30 7.61
CA LYS A 49 18.86 -12.02 8.59
C LYS A 49 18.32 -11.66 9.97
N ILE A 50 17.00 -11.66 10.17
CA ILE A 50 16.40 -11.35 11.48
C ILE A 50 16.79 -12.45 12.46
N LYS A 51 17.62 -12.12 13.46
CA LYS A 51 18.24 -13.11 14.37
C LYS A 51 17.25 -13.98 15.14
N GLU A 52 16.07 -13.44 15.44
CA GLU A 52 15.06 -14.12 16.25
C GLU A 52 14.08 -14.97 15.44
N TRP A 53 14.08 -14.85 14.10
CA TRP A 53 13.10 -15.49 13.24
C TRP A 53 13.81 -16.36 12.22
N ASP A 54 13.42 -17.64 12.13
CA ASP A 54 13.84 -18.46 11.01
C ASP A 54 12.89 -18.21 9.84
N SER A 55 13.44 -17.73 8.73
CA SER A 55 12.69 -17.44 7.51
C SER A 55 13.25 -18.32 6.41
N LYS A 56 12.44 -19.20 5.85
CA LYS A 56 12.81 -20.05 4.71
C LYS A 56 11.77 -20.01 3.62
N LEU A 57 12.24 -20.27 2.41
CA LEU A 57 11.39 -20.39 1.23
C LEU A 57 10.97 -21.86 1.10
N GLU A 58 9.74 -22.16 1.52
CA GLU A 58 9.16 -23.50 1.42
C GLU A 58 8.38 -23.62 0.11
N ILE A 59 8.99 -24.26 -0.89
CA ILE A 59 8.43 -24.44 -2.25
C ILE A 59 8.59 -25.89 -2.70
N SER A 60 7.83 -26.30 -3.72
CA SER A 60 7.91 -27.62 -4.34
C SER A 60 9.26 -27.83 -5.06
N ASP A 61 9.66 -29.09 -5.24
CA ASP A 61 10.86 -29.44 -5.99
C ASP A 61 10.77 -28.96 -7.44
N GLU A 62 9.56 -28.97 -8.01
CA GLU A 62 9.27 -28.43 -9.34
C GLU A 62 9.54 -26.93 -9.43
N ASP A 63 9.05 -26.13 -8.46
CA ASP A 63 9.28 -24.69 -8.42
C ASP A 63 10.76 -24.36 -8.15
N GLN A 64 11.43 -25.14 -7.28
CA GLN A 64 12.86 -24.98 -7.03
C GLN A 64 13.67 -25.19 -8.30
N LYS A 65 13.35 -26.24 -9.08
CA LYS A 65 13.99 -26.52 -10.36
C LYS A 65 13.73 -25.40 -11.36
N LEU A 66 12.47 -24.97 -11.50
CA LEU A 66 12.07 -23.90 -12.40
C LEU A 66 12.77 -22.57 -12.08
N LEU A 67 12.84 -22.20 -10.79
CA LEU A 67 13.58 -21.03 -10.32
C LEU A 67 15.05 -21.11 -10.72
N THR A 68 15.70 -22.24 -10.44
CA THR A 68 17.14 -22.40 -10.68
C THR A 68 17.47 -22.35 -12.17
N GLU A 69 16.68 -23.01 -13.01
CA GLU A 69 16.86 -23.03 -14.47
C GLU A 69 16.59 -21.67 -15.14
N SER A 70 15.74 -20.83 -14.51
CA SER A 70 15.42 -19.50 -15.03
C SER A 70 16.52 -18.46 -14.82
N ILE A 71 17.34 -18.60 -13.76
CA ILE A 71 18.34 -17.60 -13.31
C ILE A 71 19.20 -17.06 -14.46
N PRO A 72 19.74 -17.87 -15.39
CA PRO A 72 20.58 -17.38 -16.49
C PRO A 72 19.84 -16.45 -17.47
N LYS A 73 18.52 -16.60 -17.59
CA LYS A 73 17.66 -15.87 -18.54
C LYS A 73 17.09 -14.57 -17.95
N LEU A 74 17.25 -14.36 -16.64
CA LEU A 74 16.68 -13.22 -15.94
C LEU A 74 17.56 -11.96 -16.09
N GLU A 75 16.90 -10.81 -16.20
CA GLU A 75 17.55 -9.51 -16.08
C GLU A 75 18.24 -9.34 -14.72
N ARG A 76 19.26 -8.48 -14.66
CA ARG A 76 20.15 -8.34 -13.49
C ARG A 76 19.42 -8.18 -12.15
N LYS A 77 18.35 -7.38 -12.10
CA LYS A 77 17.58 -7.13 -10.86
C LYS A 77 16.86 -8.40 -10.39
N LYS A 78 16.05 -9.01 -11.27
CA LYS A 78 15.32 -10.25 -10.98
C LYS A 78 16.26 -11.41 -10.69
N LYS A 79 17.33 -11.55 -11.48
CA LYS A 79 18.37 -12.57 -11.28
C LYS A 79 18.89 -12.58 -9.85
N ARG A 80 19.33 -11.42 -9.34
CA ARG A 80 19.87 -11.30 -7.98
C ARG A 80 18.83 -11.57 -6.89
N LEU A 81 17.57 -11.21 -7.12
CA LEU A 81 16.47 -11.51 -6.22
C LEU A 81 16.23 -13.02 -6.16
N THR A 82 16.15 -13.68 -7.31
CA THR A 82 15.95 -15.13 -7.44
C THR A 82 17.11 -15.92 -6.83
N GLU A 83 18.36 -15.48 -7.00
CA GLU A 83 19.52 -16.08 -6.34
C GLU A 83 19.40 -16.06 -4.80
N VAL A 84 18.87 -14.97 -4.22
CA VAL A 84 18.62 -14.88 -2.78
C VAL A 84 17.50 -15.83 -2.36
N LEU A 85 16.42 -15.93 -3.14
CA LEU A 85 15.34 -16.88 -2.90
C LEU A 85 15.85 -18.32 -2.89
N VAL A 86 16.56 -18.74 -3.95
CA VAL A 86 17.10 -20.10 -4.09
C VAL A 86 18.07 -20.45 -2.95
N LYS A 87 18.92 -19.50 -2.54
CA LYS A 87 19.85 -19.71 -1.42
C LYS A 87 19.14 -19.98 -0.08
N ASN A 88 17.90 -19.53 0.08
CA ASN A 88 17.15 -19.65 1.33
C ASN A 88 15.99 -20.66 1.24
N ILE A 89 16.00 -21.56 0.25
CA ILE A 89 15.08 -22.71 0.22
C ILE A 89 15.39 -23.64 1.38
N GLY A 90 14.35 -24.11 2.04
CA GLY A 90 14.43 -25.03 3.17
C GLY A 90 13.17 -24.95 4.03
N VAL A 91 13.16 -25.69 5.14
CA VAL A 91 12.06 -25.68 6.11
C VAL A 91 12.47 -24.82 7.30
N SER A 92 11.59 -23.91 7.72
CA SER A 92 11.86 -23.08 8.89
C SER A 92 11.77 -23.92 10.17
N VAL A 93 12.67 -23.69 11.12
CA VAL A 93 12.75 -24.41 12.41
C VAL A 93 12.68 -23.44 13.60
N GLY A 94 12.29 -23.96 14.77
CA GLY A 94 12.23 -23.18 16.00
C GLY A 94 10.91 -22.45 16.23
N PRO A 95 10.81 -21.65 17.32
CA PRO A 95 9.53 -21.14 17.82
C PRO A 95 9.01 -19.91 17.07
N LYS A 96 9.87 -19.16 16.37
CA LYS A 96 9.52 -17.96 15.60
C LYS A 96 9.90 -18.19 14.15
N GLN A 97 8.89 -18.35 13.29
CA GLN A 97 9.06 -18.75 11.90
C GLN A 97 8.35 -17.78 10.96
N CYS A 98 8.95 -17.51 9.81
CA CYS A 98 8.31 -16.76 8.72
C CYS A 98 8.23 -17.64 7.49
N HIS A 99 7.00 -17.97 7.11
CA HIS A 99 6.68 -18.86 6.00
C HIS A 99 6.23 -18.07 4.78
N PHE A 100 6.87 -18.33 3.65
CA PHE A 100 6.45 -17.81 2.34
C PHE A 100 5.57 -18.84 1.65
N LEU A 101 4.26 -18.64 1.69
CA LEU A 101 3.30 -19.56 1.07
C LEU A 101 2.93 -19.08 -0.34
N PHE A 102 3.37 -19.81 -1.36
CA PHE A 102 2.96 -19.60 -2.76
C PHE A 102 1.82 -20.52 -3.14
N HIS A 103 1.17 -20.24 -4.28
CA HIS A 103 0.07 -21.06 -4.79
C HIS A 103 -1.09 -21.20 -3.79
N ARG A 104 -1.28 -20.19 -2.94
CA ARG A 104 -2.37 -20.11 -1.97
C ARG A 104 -3.22 -18.90 -2.25
N VAL A 105 -4.47 -19.16 -2.58
CA VAL A 105 -5.48 -18.12 -2.75
C VAL A 105 -6.42 -18.18 -1.55
N PRO A 106 -6.51 -17.14 -0.72
CA PRO A 106 -7.40 -17.15 0.41
C PRO A 106 -8.86 -17.11 -0.07
N GLN A 107 -9.67 -18.03 0.46
CA GLN A 107 -11.07 -18.24 0.05
C GLN A 107 -12.04 -17.68 1.07
N LYS A 108 -11.78 -17.92 2.36
CA LYS A 108 -12.68 -17.55 3.44
C LYS A 108 -11.91 -17.23 4.72
N ILE A 109 -12.41 -16.28 5.50
CA ILE A 109 -11.94 -16.02 6.86
C ILE A 109 -12.97 -16.57 7.84
N GLU A 110 -12.48 -17.24 8.88
CA GLU A 110 -13.30 -17.74 9.98
C GLU A 110 -13.03 -16.91 11.22
N ALA A 111 -14.11 -16.53 11.89
CA ALA A 111 -14.07 -15.82 13.16
C ALA A 111 -14.57 -16.70 14.31
N ASP A 112 -14.14 -16.39 15.52
CA ASP A 112 -14.72 -16.93 16.75
C ASP A 112 -16.06 -16.27 17.08
N HIS A 113 -16.66 -16.67 18.20
CA HIS A 113 -17.95 -16.14 18.68
C HIS A 113 -17.92 -14.64 19.02
N ASP A 114 -16.73 -14.08 19.29
CA ASP A 114 -16.53 -12.66 19.58
C ASP A 114 -16.25 -11.82 18.31
N GLY A 115 -16.18 -12.47 17.15
CA GLY A 115 -15.88 -11.84 15.87
C GLY A 115 -14.38 -11.58 15.64
N LYS A 116 -13.49 -12.28 16.35
CA LYS A 116 -12.04 -12.22 16.12
C LYS A 116 -11.63 -13.30 15.13
N VAL A 117 -10.63 -13.00 14.30
CA VAL A 117 -10.10 -13.99 13.36
C VAL A 117 -9.55 -15.20 14.11
N ARG A 118 -9.87 -16.40 13.60
CA ARG A 118 -9.42 -17.68 14.12
C ARG A 118 -8.63 -18.48 13.08
N SER A 119 -9.04 -18.40 11.81
CA SER A 119 -8.41 -19.13 10.71
C SER A 119 -8.66 -18.46 9.37
N VAL A 120 -7.77 -18.72 8.41
CA VAL A 120 -7.99 -18.44 6.99
C VAL A 120 -8.04 -19.77 6.24
N ILE A 121 -9.10 -19.93 5.45
CA ILE A 121 -9.25 -21.03 4.52
C ILE A 121 -8.55 -20.63 3.22
N LEU A 122 -7.55 -21.39 2.82
CA LEU A 122 -6.73 -21.19 1.63
C LEU A 122 -7.04 -22.30 0.62
N LYS A 123 -7.06 -21.98 -0.68
CA LYS A 123 -7.04 -22.97 -1.75
C LYS A 123 -5.63 -23.10 -2.29
N ASN A 124 -5.07 -24.31 -2.25
CA ASN A 124 -3.88 -24.68 -2.96
C ASN A 124 -4.19 -24.79 -4.46
N THR A 125 -3.58 -23.93 -5.26
CA THR A 125 -3.85 -23.88 -6.70
C THR A 125 -3.13 -24.96 -7.50
N GLU A 126 -2.10 -25.59 -6.94
CA GLU A 126 -1.40 -26.71 -7.58
C GLU A 126 -2.12 -28.04 -7.31
N SER A 127 -2.42 -28.32 -6.04
CA SER A 127 -3.07 -29.59 -5.66
C SER A 127 -4.60 -29.55 -5.73
N GLY A 128 -5.19 -28.36 -5.83
CA GLY A 128 -6.64 -28.13 -5.75
C GLY A 128 -7.22 -28.29 -4.34
N LYS A 129 -6.41 -28.66 -3.34
CA LYS A 129 -6.86 -28.92 -1.97
C LYS A 129 -7.14 -27.63 -1.21
N THR A 130 -8.09 -27.70 -0.29
CA THR A 130 -8.37 -26.64 0.68
C THR A 130 -7.55 -26.88 1.94
N GLU A 131 -6.95 -25.83 2.46
CA GLU A 131 -6.12 -25.83 3.67
C GLU A 131 -6.69 -24.82 4.67
N VAL A 132 -6.65 -25.16 5.95
CA VAL A 132 -7.09 -24.27 7.04
C VAL A 132 -5.86 -23.84 7.81
N LEU A 133 -5.55 -22.54 7.79
CA LEU A 133 -4.42 -21.97 8.50
C LEU A 133 -4.93 -21.22 9.75
N PRO A 134 -4.70 -21.73 10.97
CA PRO A 134 -5.07 -21.04 12.20
C PRO A 134 -4.28 -19.72 12.34
N CYS A 135 -4.96 -18.63 12.68
CA CYS A 135 -4.32 -17.35 12.95
C CYS A 135 -5.17 -16.48 13.89
N GLY A 136 -4.50 -15.73 14.78
CA GLY A 136 -5.14 -14.75 15.66
C GLY A 136 -5.01 -13.30 15.17
N LEU A 137 -4.28 -13.08 14.07
CA LEU A 137 -4.11 -11.79 13.42
C LEU A 137 -4.00 -12.02 11.90
N LEU A 138 -4.72 -11.20 11.14
CA LEU A 138 -4.69 -11.21 9.69
C LEU A 138 -4.49 -9.78 9.19
N ILE A 139 -3.46 -9.57 8.38
CA ILE A 139 -3.12 -8.27 7.79
C ILE A 139 -3.15 -8.42 6.28
N TYR A 140 -4.01 -7.66 5.60
CA TYR A 140 -4.02 -7.61 4.14
C TYR A 140 -3.02 -6.57 3.65
N SER A 141 -2.01 -7.02 2.91
CA SER A 141 -1.03 -6.16 2.25
C SER A 141 -1.15 -6.31 0.72
N LEU A 142 -2.35 -6.06 0.20
CA LEU A 142 -2.71 -6.28 -1.21
C LEU A 142 -2.62 -5.03 -2.09
N GLY A 143 -2.08 -3.93 -1.55
CA GLY A 143 -2.03 -2.63 -2.19
C GLY A 143 -2.96 -1.63 -1.52
N TYR A 144 -2.99 -0.42 -2.07
CA TYR A 144 -3.83 0.67 -1.61
C TYR A 144 -4.88 1.00 -2.67
N GLU A 145 -5.99 1.61 -2.24
CA GLU A 145 -6.97 2.20 -3.14
C GLU A 145 -6.73 3.71 -3.19
N THR A 146 -7.03 4.31 -4.34
CA THR A 146 -6.96 5.77 -4.48
C THR A 146 -8.33 6.35 -4.20
N LEU A 147 -8.36 7.43 -3.43
CA LEU A 147 -9.56 8.23 -3.22
C LEU A 147 -9.48 9.48 -4.10
N VAL A 148 -10.47 9.66 -4.97
CA VAL A 148 -10.65 10.92 -5.71
C VAL A 148 -11.48 11.87 -4.85
N LEU A 149 -10.99 13.09 -4.67
CA LEU A 149 -11.66 14.11 -3.86
C LEU A 149 -12.87 14.69 -4.59
N ASP A 150 -13.88 15.12 -3.82
CA ASP A 150 -15.05 15.80 -4.36
C ASP A 150 -14.65 17.00 -5.23
N GLY A 151 -15.27 17.11 -6.41
CA GLY A 151 -14.98 18.16 -7.39
C GLY A 151 -13.81 17.85 -8.33
N VAL A 152 -13.07 16.75 -8.13
CA VAL A 152 -12.08 16.25 -9.09
C VAL A 152 -12.74 15.21 -10.00
N PRO A 153 -12.65 15.36 -11.34
CA PRO A 153 -13.15 14.37 -12.30
C PRO A 153 -12.58 12.98 -12.05
N GLN A 154 -13.45 11.96 -12.18
CA GLN A 154 -13.12 10.55 -11.95
C GLN A 154 -13.47 9.72 -13.19
N ASN A 155 -12.59 8.80 -13.57
CA ASN A 155 -12.81 7.87 -14.69
C ASN A 155 -13.51 6.58 -14.24
N ASP A 156 -13.85 5.71 -15.20
CA ASP A 156 -14.53 4.42 -14.95
C ASP A 156 -13.76 3.46 -14.02
N LYS A 157 -12.45 3.69 -13.83
CA LYS A 157 -11.60 2.90 -12.94
C LYS A 157 -11.50 3.49 -11.53
N GLN A 158 -12.34 4.46 -11.21
CA GLN A 158 -12.36 5.19 -9.94
C GLN A 158 -11.06 5.96 -9.64
N MET A 159 -10.24 6.24 -10.66
CA MET A 159 -9.05 7.08 -10.55
C MET A 159 -9.35 8.49 -11.04
N ILE A 160 -8.46 9.46 -10.74
CA ILE A 160 -8.56 10.80 -11.32
C ILE A 160 -8.65 10.68 -12.84
N ASP A 161 -9.60 11.39 -13.44
CA ASP A 161 -9.71 11.46 -14.89
C ASP A 161 -8.63 12.39 -15.44
N MET A 162 -7.67 11.78 -16.12
CA MET A 162 -6.44 12.43 -16.56
C MET A 162 -6.55 12.67 -18.06
N ARG A 163 -6.52 13.94 -18.48
CA ARG A 163 -6.50 14.33 -19.91
C ARG A 163 -5.25 13.81 -20.60
N ASP A 164 -4.13 13.95 -19.90
CA ASP A 164 -2.82 13.43 -20.27
C ASP A 164 -2.13 12.89 -19.00
N HIS A 165 -0.88 12.45 -19.07
CA HIS A 165 -0.19 11.90 -17.89
C HIS A 165 0.11 12.92 -16.77
N VAL A 166 -0.32 14.19 -16.90
CA VAL A 166 0.07 15.30 -16.03
C VAL A 166 -1.14 16.14 -15.61
N ARG A 167 -2.09 16.37 -16.52
CA ARG A 167 -3.23 17.27 -16.37
C ARG A 167 -4.52 16.49 -16.17
N VAL A 168 -5.36 16.99 -15.29
CA VAL A 168 -6.69 16.46 -15.03
C VAL A 168 -7.66 16.97 -16.09
N GLU A 169 -8.59 16.13 -16.52
CA GLU A 169 -9.63 16.49 -17.50
C GLU A 169 -10.72 17.36 -16.85
N THR A 170 -10.40 18.65 -16.65
CA THR A 170 -11.34 19.62 -16.08
C THR A 170 -12.26 20.18 -17.16
N ASN A 171 -13.57 20.18 -16.90
CA ASN A 171 -14.54 20.79 -17.80
C ASN A 171 -14.49 22.34 -17.77
N LEU A 172 -15.13 22.98 -18.75
CA LEU A 172 -15.19 24.45 -18.89
C LEU A 172 -15.80 25.18 -17.68
N ALA A 173 -16.50 24.47 -16.77
CA ALA A 173 -17.07 25.05 -15.56
C ALA A 173 -16.01 25.33 -14.47
N CYS A 174 -14.84 24.68 -14.56
CA CYS A 174 -13.68 25.00 -13.73
C CYS A 174 -12.56 25.58 -14.62
N PRO A 175 -12.37 26.91 -14.66
CA PRO A 175 -11.33 27.51 -15.50
C PRO A 175 -9.90 27.28 -14.96
N ALA A 176 -9.77 26.62 -13.80
CA ALA A 176 -8.47 26.34 -13.20
C ALA A 176 -7.82 25.13 -13.86
N GLN A 177 -6.54 25.24 -14.18
CA GLN A 177 -5.73 24.10 -14.58
C GLN A 177 -5.40 23.25 -13.36
N VAL A 178 -5.77 21.97 -13.40
CA VAL A 178 -5.53 21.01 -12.33
C VAL A 178 -4.54 19.96 -12.83
N TYR A 179 -3.57 19.64 -11.97
CA TYR A 179 -2.50 18.70 -12.23
C TYR A 179 -2.48 17.65 -11.13
N ALA A 180 -2.00 16.45 -11.44
CA ALA A 180 -1.82 15.40 -10.46
C ALA A 180 -0.47 14.69 -10.68
N THR A 181 0.13 14.21 -9.60
CA THR A 181 1.40 13.47 -9.65
C THR A 181 1.47 12.42 -8.55
N GLY A 182 2.32 11.42 -8.71
CA GLY A 182 2.49 10.33 -7.75
C GLY A 182 1.29 9.38 -7.72
N TRP A 183 1.06 8.77 -6.56
CA TRP A 183 0.10 7.67 -6.41
C TRP A 183 -1.35 8.06 -6.70
N CYS A 184 -1.76 9.30 -6.43
CA CYS A 184 -3.12 9.73 -6.73
C CYS A 184 -3.41 9.79 -8.24
N ALA A 185 -2.38 10.01 -9.06
CA ALA A 185 -2.49 10.07 -10.52
C ALA A 185 -2.26 8.71 -11.20
N HIS A 186 -1.35 7.90 -10.67
CA HIS A 186 -0.84 6.70 -11.37
C HIS A 186 -1.02 5.39 -10.59
N GLY A 187 -1.70 5.46 -9.44
CA GLY A 187 -1.91 4.33 -8.55
C GLY A 187 -0.70 4.04 -7.66
N PRO A 188 -0.86 3.18 -6.65
CA PRO A 188 0.12 2.99 -5.58
C PRO A 188 1.23 2.02 -5.96
N ARG A 189 2.07 2.44 -6.89
CA ARG A 189 3.23 1.67 -7.36
C ARG A 189 4.47 2.55 -7.42
N GLY A 190 5.63 1.90 -7.29
CA GLY A 190 6.93 2.56 -7.31
C GLY A 190 7.44 2.95 -5.93
N VAL A 191 8.72 3.30 -5.89
CA VAL A 191 9.42 3.81 -4.70
C VAL A 191 9.45 5.34 -4.73
N ILE A 192 9.93 5.95 -3.64
CA ILE A 192 9.98 7.42 -3.48
C ILE A 192 10.66 8.12 -4.68
N VAL A 193 11.70 7.52 -5.25
CA VAL A 193 12.43 8.06 -6.41
C VAL A 193 11.56 8.11 -7.66
N ASP A 194 10.71 7.11 -7.89
CA ASP A 194 9.78 7.09 -9.03
C ASP A 194 8.79 8.27 -8.92
N THR A 195 8.22 8.46 -7.73
CA THR A 195 7.32 9.59 -7.44
C THR A 195 8.03 10.94 -7.58
N GLN A 196 9.29 11.04 -7.16
CA GLN A 196 10.08 12.26 -7.32
C GLN A 196 10.28 12.62 -8.80
N GLN A 197 10.68 11.67 -9.63
CA GLN A 197 10.89 11.89 -11.07
C GLN A 197 9.60 12.31 -11.78
N GLN A 198 8.49 11.64 -11.46
CA GLN A 198 7.16 12.02 -11.96
C GLN A 198 6.78 13.44 -11.53
N SER A 199 7.05 13.81 -10.27
CA SER A 199 6.74 15.14 -9.74
C SER A 199 7.55 16.23 -10.43
N ILE A 200 8.82 15.98 -10.74
CA ILE A 200 9.67 16.90 -11.51
C ILE A 200 9.11 17.10 -12.92
N PHE A 201 8.71 16.01 -13.59
CA PHE A 201 8.11 16.10 -14.92
C PHE A 201 6.83 16.94 -14.91
N VAL A 202 5.94 16.70 -13.94
CA VAL A 202 4.70 17.48 -13.76
C VAL A 202 5.00 18.95 -13.46
N ALA A 203 5.99 19.24 -12.60
CA ALA A 203 6.39 20.61 -12.28
C ALA A 203 6.89 21.38 -13.51
N ASN A 204 7.67 20.74 -14.39
CA ASN A 204 8.14 21.35 -15.63
C ASN A 204 6.97 21.68 -16.57
N GLN A 205 6.00 20.77 -16.67
CA GLN A 205 4.79 20.98 -17.47
C GLN A 205 3.92 22.12 -16.92
N ILE A 206 3.79 22.22 -15.60
CA ILE A 206 3.14 23.38 -14.96
C ILE A 206 3.87 24.67 -15.32
N ALA A 207 5.20 24.69 -15.28
CA ALA A 207 5.97 25.88 -15.63
C ALA A 207 5.80 26.29 -17.11
N GLU A 208 5.80 25.31 -18.02
CA GLU A 208 5.55 25.52 -19.46
C GLU A 208 4.13 26.06 -19.71
N ASP A 209 3.11 25.46 -19.11
CA ASP A 209 1.73 25.94 -19.22
C ASP A 209 1.57 27.35 -18.65
N PHE A 210 2.17 27.60 -17.49
CA PHE A 210 2.08 28.90 -16.83
C PHE A 210 2.74 30.02 -17.64
N ALA A 211 3.81 29.71 -18.37
CA ALA A 211 4.46 30.66 -19.27
C ALA A 211 3.56 31.05 -20.47
N ASN A 212 2.73 30.12 -20.93
CA ASN A 212 1.91 30.27 -22.13
C ASN A 212 0.45 30.72 -21.87
N ASN A 213 0.00 30.71 -20.62
CA ASN A 213 -1.38 31.02 -20.25
C ASN A 213 -1.56 32.38 -19.57
N ARG A 214 -2.78 32.93 -19.66
CA ARG A 214 -3.13 34.20 -19.02
C ARG A 214 -3.09 34.05 -17.50
N LYS A 215 -2.25 34.84 -16.85
CA LYS A 215 -2.11 34.86 -15.40
C LYS A 215 -3.38 35.41 -14.76
N SER A 216 -3.94 34.69 -13.81
CA SER A 216 -4.97 35.17 -12.89
C SER A 216 -4.38 35.30 -11.49
N SER A 217 -4.88 36.26 -10.71
CA SER A 217 -4.52 36.38 -9.30
C SER A 217 -5.66 35.85 -8.44
N ALA A 218 -5.32 35.05 -7.44
CA ALA A 218 -6.24 34.56 -6.42
C ALA A 218 -5.83 35.11 -5.05
N ARG A 219 -6.80 35.23 -4.14
CA ARG A 219 -6.63 35.81 -2.78
C ARG A 219 -5.73 34.96 -1.84
N GLY A 220 -5.22 33.82 -2.32
CA GLY A 220 -4.44 32.86 -1.55
C GLY A 220 -5.32 31.95 -0.67
N VAL A 221 -4.87 30.72 -0.42
CA VAL A 221 -5.66 29.73 0.33
C VAL A 221 -5.77 30.06 1.81
N ALA A 222 -4.77 30.72 2.41
CA ALA A 222 -4.75 31.03 3.84
C ALA A 222 -5.93 31.94 4.26
N ALA A 223 -6.18 33.02 3.52
CA ALA A 223 -7.30 33.92 3.79
C ALA A 223 -8.65 33.18 3.72
N LEU A 224 -8.79 32.23 2.78
CA LEU A 224 -10.00 31.43 2.64
C LEU A 224 -10.20 30.48 3.83
N LEU A 225 -9.12 29.87 4.32
CA LEU A 225 -9.16 28.98 5.49
C LEU A 225 -9.52 29.77 6.76
N GLU A 226 -8.97 30.97 6.92
CA GLU A 226 -9.28 31.87 8.04
C GLU A 226 -10.74 32.34 8.03
N GLU A 227 -11.24 32.81 6.87
CA GLU A 227 -12.64 33.22 6.71
C GLU A 227 -13.61 32.07 7.05
N ARG A 228 -13.28 30.85 6.61
CA ARG A 228 -14.07 29.65 6.87
C ARG A 228 -13.81 29.03 8.25
N LYS A 229 -12.92 29.61 9.05
CA LYS A 229 -12.51 29.11 10.37
C LYS A 229 -12.04 27.65 10.36
N VAL A 230 -11.35 27.25 9.29
CA VAL A 230 -10.77 25.91 9.15
C VAL A 230 -9.39 25.90 9.83
N PRO A 231 -9.18 25.10 10.88
CA PRO A 231 -7.86 24.99 11.50
C PRO A 231 -6.86 24.36 10.52
N PHE A 232 -5.65 24.91 10.46
CA PHE A 232 -4.55 24.39 9.64
C PHE A 232 -3.22 24.45 10.40
N ILE A 233 -2.28 23.60 9.99
CA ILE A 233 -0.93 23.56 10.54
C ILE A 233 0.00 24.26 9.55
N SER A 234 0.62 25.36 9.98
CA SER A 234 1.65 26.03 9.19
C SER A 234 2.96 25.26 9.23
N TRP A 235 3.90 25.59 8.35
CA TRP A 235 5.24 25.00 8.38
C TRP A 235 5.97 25.24 9.70
N ASP A 236 5.83 26.44 10.28
CA ASP A 236 6.46 26.76 11.56
C ASP A 236 5.83 25.99 12.73
N ALA A 237 4.50 25.83 12.73
CA ALA A 237 3.81 24.98 13.70
C ALA A 237 4.24 23.51 13.57
N TRP A 238 4.36 22.99 12.34
CA TRP A 238 4.88 21.64 12.11
C TRP A 238 6.30 21.45 12.66
N LYS A 239 7.21 22.41 12.48
CA LYS A 239 8.57 22.34 13.05
C LYS A 239 8.56 22.27 14.58
N GLN A 240 7.60 22.94 15.24
CA GLN A 240 7.45 22.84 16.69
C GLN A 240 6.99 21.44 17.11
N ILE A 241 6.04 20.84 16.37
CA ILE A 241 5.62 19.45 16.57
C ILE A 241 6.82 18.51 16.42
N ASP A 242 7.59 18.64 15.33
CA ASP A 242 8.79 17.83 15.08
C ASP A 242 9.79 17.90 16.24
N GLN A 243 10.05 19.12 16.74
CA GLN A 243 10.94 19.33 17.88
C GLN A 243 10.44 18.63 19.15
N GLN A 244 9.15 18.78 19.48
CA GLN A 244 8.56 18.15 20.66
C GLN A 244 8.59 16.61 20.58
N GLU A 245 8.30 16.04 19.41
CA GLU A 245 8.40 14.59 19.20
C GLU A 245 9.83 14.09 19.44
N ARG A 246 10.84 14.82 18.92
CA ARG A 246 12.25 14.48 19.09
C ARG A 246 12.69 14.56 20.55
N GLU A 247 12.31 15.62 21.26
CA GLU A 247 12.60 15.79 22.70
C GLU A 247 11.99 14.67 23.55
N LYS A 248 10.74 14.28 23.26
CA LYS A 248 10.11 13.14 23.94
C LYS A 248 10.81 11.82 23.64
N GLY A 249 11.17 11.60 22.38
CA GLY A 249 11.92 10.41 21.96
C GLY A 249 13.25 10.29 22.69
N ALA A 250 13.98 11.40 22.81
CA ALA A 250 15.29 11.44 23.45
C ALA A 250 15.26 10.96 24.91
N LYS A 251 14.18 11.26 25.66
CA LYS A 251 13.98 10.78 27.04
C LYS A 251 13.90 9.26 27.16
N SER A 252 13.51 8.58 26.09
CA SER A 252 13.37 7.12 26.01
C SER A 252 14.41 6.48 25.09
N GLY A 253 15.46 7.21 24.69
CA GLY A 253 16.51 6.71 23.79
C GLY A 253 16.07 6.50 22.33
N LYS A 254 14.94 7.08 21.91
CA LYS A 254 14.41 7.02 20.53
C LYS A 254 14.77 8.29 19.76
N ILE A 255 14.80 8.22 18.43
CA ILE A 255 14.95 9.40 17.57
C ILE A 255 13.78 10.39 17.76
N ARG A 256 12.58 9.86 17.96
CA ARG A 256 11.36 10.62 18.26
C ARG A 256 10.29 9.75 18.92
N GLU A 257 9.36 10.37 19.62
CA GLU A 257 8.11 9.80 20.07
C GLU A 257 6.97 10.55 19.38
N LYS A 258 6.22 9.86 18.52
CA LYS A 258 5.21 10.53 17.68
C LYS A 258 3.96 10.85 18.48
N PHE A 259 3.36 11.99 18.18
CA PHE A 259 2.00 12.27 18.57
C PHE A 259 1.04 11.39 17.75
N THR A 260 0.06 10.77 18.40
CA THR A 260 -0.83 9.77 17.77
C THR A 260 -2.31 10.18 17.75
N THR A 261 -2.66 11.34 18.31
CA THR A 261 -4.04 11.85 18.33
C THR A 261 -4.12 13.22 17.71
N PHE A 262 -5.27 13.54 17.09
CA PHE A 262 -5.44 14.80 16.38
C PHE A 262 -5.30 16.02 17.30
N GLU A 263 -5.86 15.93 18.50
CA GLU A 263 -5.84 16.95 19.54
C GLU A 263 -4.41 17.26 20.01
N SER A 264 -3.51 16.27 19.91
CA SER A 264 -2.11 16.46 20.30
C SER A 264 -1.28 17.21 19.26
N PHE A 265 -1.75 17.34 18.01
CA PHE A 265 -1.11 18.17 16.99
C PHE A 265 -1.57 19.63 17.04
N LEU A 266 -2.80 19.89 17.52
CA LEU A 266 -3.41 21.22 17.54
C LEU A 266 -3.09 22.01 18.82
N VAL A 267 -1.84 21.94 19.30
CA VAL A 267 -1.40 22.82 20.38
C VAL A 267 -1.27 24.23 19.80
N LYS A 268 -2.15 25.13 20.24
CA LYS A 268 -2.12 26.56 19.92
C LYS A 268 -0.90 27.25 20.54
#